data_AF-A0A1B7V6C2-F1
#
_entry.id   AF-A0A1B7V6C2-F1
#
_cell.length_a   1.000
_cell.length_b   1.000
_cell.length_c   1.000
_cell.angle_alpha   90.00
_cell.angle_beta   90.00
_cell.angle_gamma   90.00
#
_symmetry.space_group_name_H-M   'P 1'
#
loop_
_entity.id
_entity.type
_entity.pdbx_description
1 polymer ?
#
loop_
_entity_poly.entity_id
_entity_poly.type
_entity_poly.pdbx_seq_one_letter_code
_entity_poly.pdbx_strand_id
1 'polypeptide(L)'
;MKPNFAQMSRSELKAYVRRNRDDLEALDILVSRRTPDSEATWYAPMVTAEGVPIEENIQLAAKGIQERVTLERKKQSIRSQIEAQKAVHEAMMKSVESREEKNKINQESRNE
;
A
#
# COMPACT_ATOMS: atom_id res chain seq x y z
N MET A 1 32.57 -10.06 -17.62
CA MET A 1 31.58 -11.15 -17.73
C MET A 1 30.26 -10.63 -17.22
N LYS A 2 29.17 -10.80 -17.99
CA LYS A 2 27.85 -10.37 -17.51
C LYS A 2 27.33 -11.36 -16.45
N PRO A 3 26.67 -10.89 -15.38
CA PRO A 3 26.00 -11.77 -14.42
C PRO A 3 24.86 -12.55 -15.07
N ASN A 4 24.50 -13.71 -14.50
CA ASN A 4 23.28 -14.40 -14.89
C ASN A 4 22.06 -13.73 -14.25
N PHE A 5 21.46 -12.78 -14.97
CA PHE A 5 20.29 -12.03 -14.49
C PHE A 5 19.10 -12.92 -14.14
N ALA A 6 18.93 -14.06 -14.82
CA ALA A 6 17.83 -14.99 -14.57
C ALA A 6 17.89 -15.63 -13.17
N GLN A 7 19.09 -15.80 -12.61
CA GLN A 7 19.29 -16.36 -11.27
C GLN A 7 19.37 -15.29 -10.17
N MET A 8 19.52 -14.02 -10.52
CA MET A 8 19.54 -12.92 -9.53
C MET A 8 18.17 -12.72 -8.91
N SER A 9 18.12 -12.45 -7.61
CA SER A 9 16.91 -11.96 -6.95
C SER A 9 16.50 -10.59 -7.50
N ARG A 10 15.25 -10.19 -7.26
CA ARG A 10 14.71 -8.91 -7.74
C ARG A 10 15.44 -7.70 -7.13
N SER A 11 15.90 -7.80 -5.88
CA SER A 11 16.68 -6.75 -5.19
C SER A 11 18.07 -6.60 -5.78
N GLU A 12 18.76 -7.71 -6.05
CA GLU A 12 20.09 -7.71 -6.67
C GLU A 12 20.04 -7.17 -8.10
N LEU A 13 19.05 -7.59 -8.89
CA LEU A 13 18.88 -7.10 -10.26
C LEU A 13 18.59 -5.60 -10.28
N LYS A 14 17.75 -5.09 -9.36
CA LYS A 14 17.54 -3.65 -9.18
C LYS A 14 18.84 -2.91 -8.85
N ALA A 15 19.64 -3.45 -7.94
CA ALA A 15 20.91 -2.83 -7.54
C ALA A 15 21.90 -2.79 -8.71
N TYR A 16 21.98 -3.86 -9.50
CA TYR A 16 22.80 -3.93 -10.70
C TYR A 16 22.37 -2.90 -11.76
N VAL A 17 21.08 -2.88 -12.12
CA VAL A 17 20.53 -1.93 -13.10
C VAL A 17 20.77 -0.48 -12.67
N ARG A 18 20.67 -0.20 -11.36
CA ARG A 18 20.91 1.15 -10.84
C ARG A 18 22.34 1.63 -11.04
N ARG A 19 23.31 0.72 -10.98
CA ARG A 19 24.75 0.97 -11.21
C ARG A 19 25.12 0.94 -12.70
N ASN A 20 24.39 0.17 -13.50
CA ASN A 20 24.64 -0.05 -14.93
C ASN A 20 23.40 0.35 -15.74
N ARG A 21 23.13 1.67 -15.80
CA ARG A 21 21.88 2.19 -16.39
C ARG A 21 21.75 1.93 -17.88
N ASP A 22 22.86 1.72 -18.58
CA ASP A 22 22.89 1.52 -20.03
C ASP A 22 22.83 0.03 -20.44
N ASP A 23 22.83 -0.90 -19.47
CA ASP A 23 22.71 -2.34 -19.75
C ASP A 23 21.23 -2.70 -20.01
N LEU A 24 20.82 -2.51 -21.26
CA LEU A 24 19.44 -2.73 -21.74
C LEU A 24 18.93 -4.15 -21.45
N GLU A 25 19.80 -5.15 -21.45
CA GLU A 25 19.45 -6.55 -21.15
C GLU A 25 19.02 -6.71 -19.68
N ALA A 26 19.76 -6.11 -18.75
CA ALA A 26 19.41 -6.14 -17.33
C ALA A 26 18.12 -5.37 -17.05
N LEU A 27 17.90 -4.25 -17.76
CA LEU A 27 16.66 -3.47 -17.72
C LEU A 27 15.47 -4.27 -18.24
N ASP A 28 15.62 -4.92 -19.39
CA ASP A 28 14.55 -5.72 -20.00
C ASP A 28 14.15 -6.89 -19.10
N ILE A 29 15.11 -7.62 -18.54
CA ILE A 29 14.84 -8.70 -17.57
C ILE A 29 14.18 -8.16 -16.30
N LEU A 30 14.55 -6.97 -15.83
CA LEU A 30 13.91 -6.36 -14.66
C LEU A 30 12.45 -5.98 -14.94
N VAL A 31 12.14 -5.50 -16.14
CA VAL A 31 10.80 -5.10 -16.56
C VAL A 31 9.94 -6.32 -16.89
N SER A 32 10.47 -7.33 -17.58
CA SER A 32 9.73 -8.57 -17.91
C SER A 32 9.32 -9.36 -16.66
N ARG A 33 10.12 -9.28 -15.58
CA ARG A 33 9.75 -9.81 -14.26
C ARG A 33 8.65 -9.01 -13.56
N ARG A 34 8.17 -7.91 -14.13
CA ARG A 34 6.93 -7.28 -13.66
C ARG A 34 5.78 -8.12 -14.21
N THR A 35 5.47 -9.20 -13.51
CA THR A 35 4.13 -9.76 -13.63
C THR A 35 3.17 -8.70 -13.10
N PRO A 36 2.11 -8.36 -13.83
CA PRO A 36 0.99 -7.66 -13.24
C PRO A 36 0.57 -8.53 -12.05
N ASP A 37 0.49 -7.97 -10.84
CA ASP A 37 0.00 -8.77 -9.72
C ASP A 37 -1.44 -9.23 -10.02
N SER A 38 -1.94 -10.21 -9.28
CA SER A 38 -3.31 -10.70 -9.45
C SER A 38 -4.37 -9.61 -9.24
N GLU A 39 -3.99 -8.44 -8.72
CA GLU A 39 -4.85 -7.29 -8.50
C GLU A 39 -4.81 -6.27 -9.66
N ALA A 40 -3.92 -6.45 -10.64
CA ALA A 40 -3.74 -5.53 -11.75
C ALA A 40 -4.94 -5.57 -12.72
N THR A 41 -5.61 -4.43 -12.88
CA THR A 41 -6.68 -4.25 -13.87
C THR A 41 -6.10 -3.81 -15.21
N TRP A 42 -6.41 -4.56 -16.27
CA TRP A 42 -6.03 -4.24 -17.65
C TRP A 42 -7.14 -3.50 -18.36
N TYR A 43 -6.81 -2.38 -19.01
CA TYR A 43 -7.74 -1.61 -19.83
C TYR A 43 -7.41 -1.80 -21.31
N ALA A 44 -8.46 -1.85 -22.13
CA ALA A 44 -8.32 -1.86 -23.58
C ALA A 44 -7.72 -0.53 -24.08
N PRO A 45 -7.12 -0.50 -25.29
CA PRO A 45 -6.61 0.73 -25.88
C PRO A 45 -7.68 1.82 -25.97
N MET A 46 -7.37 3.03 -25.54
CA MET A 46 -8.32 4.17 -25.59
C MET A 46 -8.40 4.83 -26.97
N VAL A 47 -7.51 4.45 -27.89
CA VAL A 47 -7.43 4.97 -29.26
C VAL A 47 -7.19 3.81 -30.23
N THR A 48 -7.64 3.98 -31.47
CA THR A 48 -7.28 3.06 -32.58
C THR A 48 -5.82 3.28 -33.00
N ALA A 49 -5.33 2.43 -33.90
CA ALA A 49 -3.97 2.55 -34.45
C ALA A 49 -3.75 3.89 -35.19
N GLU A 50 -4.82 4.46 -35.75
CA GLU A 50 -4.85 5.73 -36.47
C GLU A 50 -5.03 6.93 -35.53
N GLY A 51 -5.11 6.70 -34.21
CA GLY A 51 -5.27 7.74 -33.19
C GLY A 51 -6.70 8.22 -32.99
N VAL A 52 -7.71 7.51 -33.50
CA VAL A 52 -9.11 7.86 -33.30
C VAL A 52 -9.56 7.42 -31.89
N PRO A 53 -10.19 8.29 -31.08
CA PRO A 53 -10.68 7.91 -29.76
C PRO A 53 -11.72 6.78 -29.79
N ILE A 54 -11.56 5.82 -28.88
CA ILE A 54 -12.54 4.76 -28.64
C ILE A 54 -13.32 5.12 -27.37
N GLU A 55 -14.44 5.82 -27.56
CA GLU A 55 -15.21 6.45 -26.49
C GLU A 55 -15.61 5.46 -25.37
N GLU A 56 -16.02 4.25 -25.73
CA GLU A 56 -16.37 3.20 -24.76
C GLU A 56 -15.21 2.84 -23.83
N ASN A 57 -14.01 2.65 -24.39
CA ASN A 57 -12.81 2.31 -23.61
C ASN A 57 -12.38 3.47 -22.71
N ILE A 58 -12.53 4.70 -23.19
CA ILE A 58 -12.26 5.91 -22.40
C ILE A 58 -13.21 5.99 -21.21
N GLN A 59 -14.50 5.76 -21.42
CA GLN A 59 -15.49 5.78 -20.34
C GLN A 59 -15.25 4.68 -19.32
N LEU A 60 -14.91 3.46 -19.76
CA LEU A 60 -14.59 2.36 -18.88
C LEU A 60 -13.34 2.66 -18.02
N ALA A 61 -12.29 3.22 -18.64
CA ALA A 61 -11.09 3.63 -17.92
C ALA A 61 -11.37 4.75 -16.91
N ALA A 62 -12.13 5.77 -17.32
CA ALA A 62 -12.51 6.89 -16.45
C ALA A 62 -13.31 6.42 -15.23
N LYS A 63 -14.28 5.52 -15.43
CA LYS A 63 -15.06 4.91 -14.34
C LYS A 63 -14.17 4.12 -13.39
N GLY A 64 -13.28 3.28 -13.92
CA GLY A 64 -12.34 2.51 -13.11
C GLY A 64 -11.43 3.39 -12.24
N ILE A 65 -10.96 4.52 -12.79
CA ILE A 65 -10.17 5.50 -12.03
C ILE A 65 -11.01 6.10 -10.90
N GLN A 66 -12.25 6.52 -11.17
CA GLN A 66 -13.13 7.08 -10.16
C GLN A 66 -13.44 6.08 -9.03
N GLU A 67 -13.74 4.83 -9.38
CA GLU A 67 -13.96 3.75 -8.42
C GLU A 67 -12.73 3.54 -7.54
N ARG A 68 -11.52 3.51 -8.12
CA ARG A 68 -10.29 3.37 -7.33
C ARG A 68 -10.07 4.53 -6.37
N VAL A 69 -10.28 5.76 -6.84
CA VAL A 69 -10.15 6.96 -6.00
C VAL A 69 -11.13 6.92 -4.82
N THR A 70 -12.38 6.52 -5.06
CA THR A 70 -13.38 6.43 -3.99
C THR A 70 -13.07 5.32 -2.99
N LEU A 71 -12.61 4.16 -3.45
CA LEU A 71 -12.16 3.06 -2.59
C LEU A 71 -10.99 3.45 -1.70
N GLU A 72 -9.98 4.14 -2.24
CA GLU A 72 -8.82 4.57 -1.45
C GLU A 72 -9.20 5.63 -0.40
N ARG A 73 -10.09 6.58 -0.75
CA ARG A 73 -10.65 7.53 0.23
C ARG A 73 -11.39 6.81 1.36
N LYS A 74 -12.20 5.80 1.03
CA LYS A 74 -12.93 5.00 2.02
C LYS A 74 -11.98 4.21 2.92
N LYS A 75 -10.97 3.56 2.34
CA LYS A 75 -9.93 2.85 3.11
C LYS A 75 -9.21 3.78 4.08
N GLN A 76 -8.87 4.99 3.64
CA GLN A 76 -8.20 5.98 4.49
C GLN A 76 -9.10 6.44 5.64
N SER A 77 -10.39 6.69 5.37
CA SER A 77 -11.37 7.02 6.42
C SER A 77 -11.54 5.89 7.44
N ILE A 78 -11.62 4.64 6.99
CA ILE A 78 -11.71 3.48 7.89
C ILE A 78 -10.45 3.36 8.75
N ARG A 79 -9.26 3.53 8.17
CA ARG A 79 -7.99 3.50 8.92
C ARG A 79 -7.96 4.56 10.01
N SER A 80 -8.33 5.81 9.69
CA SER A 80 -8.32 6.88 10.69
C SER A 80 -9.37 6.65 11.80
N GLN A 81 -10.54 6.10 11.47
CA GLN A 81 -11.54 5.72 12.47
C GLN A 81 -11.02 4.62 13.41
N ILE A 82 -10.36 3.59 12.87
CA ILE A 82 -9.78 2.51 13.67
C ILE A 82 -8.69 3.05 14.60
N GLU A 83 -7.82 3.93 14.10
CA GLU A 83 -6.76 4.56 14.90
C GLU A 83 -7.35 5.42 16.03
N ALA A 84 -8.37 6.22 15.74
CA ALA A 84 -9.06 7.02 16.76
C ALA A 84 -9.73 6.13 17.83
N GLN A 85 -10.41 5.05 17.42
CA GLN A 85 -11.03 4.11 18.35
C GLN A 85 -9.99 3.43 19.25
N LYS A 86 -8.84 3.02 18.69
CA LYS A 86 -7.74 2.45 19.47
C LYS A 86 -7.20 3.45 20.49
N ALA A 87 -7.01 4.71 20.11
CA ALA A 87 -6.53 5.75 21.02
C ALA A 87 -7.51 6.00 22.18
N VAL A 88 -8.82 6.04 21.88
CA VAL A 88 -9.87 6.17 22.91
C VAL A 88 -9.86 4.97 23.85
N HIS A 89 -9.77 3.75 23.31
CA HIS A 89 -9.72 2.54 24.11
C HIS A 89 -8.48 2.52 25.02
N GLU A 90 -7.31 2.88 24.51
CA GLU A 90 -6.08 2.96 25.28
C GLU A 90 -6.16 4.00 26.41
N ALA A 91 -6.70 5.19 26.11
CA ALA A 91 -6.91 6.22 27.13
C ALA A 91 -7.89 5.76 28.22
N MET A 92 -8.94 5.04 27.84
CA MET A 92 -9.89 4.45 28.79
C MET A 92 -9.20 3.42 29.69
N MET A 93 -8.41 2.50 29.15
CA MET A 93 -7.68 1.50 29.94
C MET A 93 -6.72 2.15 30.94
N LYS A 94 -5.92 3.13 30.51
CA LYS A 94 -5.03 3.89 31.41
C LYS A 94 -5.81 4.61 32.52
N SER A 95 -6.99 5.13 32.21
CA SER A 95 -7.83 5.79 33.22
C SER A 95 -8.37 4.79 34.26
N VAL A 96 -8.70 3.57 33.85
CA VAL A 96 -9.15 2.49 34.75
C VAL A 96 -8.01 2.06 35.67
N GLU A 97 -6.83 1.78 35.10
CA GLU A 97 -5.63 1.43 35.87
C GLU A 97 -5.29 2.50 36.92
N SER A 98 -5.31 3.78 36.53
CA SER A 98 -5.05 4.89 37.46
C SER A 98 -6.08 5.01 38.58
N ARG A 99 -7.33 4.58 38.36
CA ARG A 99 -8.39 4.56 39.38
C ARG A 99 -8.21 3.39 40.33
N GLU A 100 -7.86 2.22 39.82
CA GLU A 100 -7.56 1.03 40.63
C GLU A 100 -6.36 1.28 41.55
N GLU A 101 -5.30 1.89 41.03
CA GLU A 101 -4.11 2.22 41.80
C GLU A 101 -4.40 3.23 42.93
N LYS A 102 -5.18 4.29 42.65
CA LYS A 102 -5.65 5.24 43.67
C LYS A 102 -6.52 4.58 44.74
N ASN A 103 -7.41 3.66 44.35
CA ASN A 103 -8.27 2.95 45.29
C ASN A 103 -7.46 2.03 46.22
N LYS A 104 -6.41 1.37 45.69
CA LYS A 104 -5.52 0.53 46.47
C LYS A 104 -4.75 1.32 47.52
N ILE A 105 -4.13 2.44 47.12
CA ILE A 105 -3.42 3.35 48.04
C ILE A 105 -4.36 3.82 49.17
N ASN A 106 -5.60 4.20 48.83
CA ASN A 106 -6.55 4.72 49.80
C ASN A 106 -7.05 3.66 50.81
N GLN A 107 -7.07 2.37 50.42
CA GLN A 107 -7.38 1.26 51.33
C GLN A 107 -6.22 0.96 52.27
N GLU A 108 -4.98 1.01 51.79
CA GLU A 108 -3.78 0.79 52.60
C GLU A 108 -3.65 1.88 53.68
N SER A 109 -3.87 3.15 53.34
CA SER A 109 -3.85 4.28 54.29
C SER A 109 -5.00 4.32 55.31
N ARG A 110 -6.04 3.48 55.16
CA ARG A 110 -7.16 3.37 56.11
C ARG A 110 -6.98 2.27 57.15
N ASN A 111 -5.99 1.39 56.95
CA ASN A 111 -5.72 0.24 57.80
C ASN A 111 -4.47 0.43 58.69
N GLU A 112 -3.84 1.60 58.66
CA GLU A 112 -2.79 2.08 59.57
C GLU A 112 -3.37 3.05 60.61
#